data_AF-A0A5C3EA60-F1
#
_entry.id   AF-A0A5C3EA60-F1
#
_cell.length_a   1.000
_cell.length_b   1.000
_cell.length_c   1.000
_cell.angle_alpha   90.00
_cell.angle_beta   90.00
_cell.angle_gamma   90.00
#
_symmetry.space_group_name_H-M   'P 1'
#
loop_
_entity.id
_entity.type
_entity.pdbx_description
1 polymer ?
#
loop_
_entity_poly.entity_id
_entity_poly.type
_entity_poly.pdbx_seq_one_letter_code
_entity_poly.pdbx_strand_id
1 'polypeptide(L)'
;MSNTATTSSNTKKNELQLQLQTLNVLESELKSLKSNAKVYSAIPTSLDTPLISHAHGQKALFPNLDAKSALEDVQRQRKVLLANLQELES
;
A
#
# COMPACT_ATOMS: atom_id res chain seq x y z
N MET A 1 16.63 -20.53 -26.06
CA MET A 1 16.92 -20.36 -24.62
C MET A 1 15.99 -19.27 -24.11
N SER A 2 14.86 -19.64 -23.51
CA SER A 2 13.76 -18.71 -23.16
C SER A 2 13.22 -19.05 -21.77
N ASN A 3 13.95 -18.66 -20.72
CA ASN A 3 13.64 -19.03 -19.33
C ASN A 3 13.47 -17.84 -18.37
N THR A 4 13.47 -16.59 -18.84
CA THR A 4 13.43 -15.41 -17.96
C THR A 4 12.04 -14.77 -17.80
N ALA A 5 11.10 -15.00 -18.73
CA ALA A 5 9.76 -14.40 -18.68
C ALA A 5 8.82 -15.05 -17.64
N THR A 6 8.91 -16.37 -17.47
CA THR A 6 8.08 -17.16 -16.55
C THR A 6 8.41 -16.93 -15.08
N THR A 7 9.65 -16.57 -14.76
CA THR A 7 10.05 -16.26 -13.38
C THR A 7 9.53 -14.88 -12.96
N SER A 8 9.54 -13.90 -13.86
CA SER A 8 9.13 -12.52 -13.57
C SER A 8 7.62 -12.39 -13.32
N SER A 9 6.77 -13.11 -14.06
CA SER A 9 5.32 -13.09 -13.84
C SER A 9 4.92 -13.72 -12.51
N ASN A 10 5.57 -14.82 -12.12
CA ASN A 10 5.33 -15.47 -10.82
C ASN A 10 5.74 -14.59 -9.64
N THR A 11 6.88 -13.89 -9.74
CA THR A 11 7.29 -12.95 -8.68
C THR A 11 6.27 -11.82 -8.52
N LYS A 12 5.81 -11.22 -9.61
CA LYS A 12 4.79 -10.16 -9.59
C LYS A 12 3.45 -10.65 -9.02
N LYS A 13 3.02 -11.87 -9.37
CA LYS A 13 1.81 -12.47 -8.81
C LYS A 13 1.92 -12.64 -7.29
N ASN A 14 3.05 -13.16 -6.80
CA ASN A 14 3.28 -13.34 -5.37
C ASN A 14 3.32 -12.00 -4.62
N GLU A 15 3.93 -10.96 -5.20
CA GLU A 15 3.95 -9.60 -4.63
C GLU A 15 2.54 -9.02 -4.52
N LEU A 16 1.71 -9.14 -5.56
CA LEU A 16 0.33 -8.68 -5.54
C LEU A 16 -0.53 -9.46 -4.54
N GLN A 17 -0.31 -10.77 -4.38
CA GLN A 17 -0.98 -11.57 -3.36
C GLN A 17 -0.60 -11.15 -1.94
N LEU A 18 0.68 -10.86 -1.69
CA LEU A 18 1.15 -10.35 -0.41
C LEU A 18 0.55 -8.98 -0.09
N GLN A 19 0.51 -8.09 -1.09
CA GLN A 19 -0.14 -6.78 -0.96
C GLN A 19 -1.65 -6.93 -0.67
N LEU A 20 -2.34 -7.88 -1.30
CA LEU A 20 -3.75 -8.16 -1.03
C LEU A 20 -3.97 -8.63 0.42
N GLN A 21 -3.13 -9.54 0.90
CA GLN A 21 -3.16 -10.00 2.29
C GLN A 21 -2.95 -8.84 3.26
N THR A 22 -1.99 -7.96 2.96
CA THR A 22 -1.69 -6.77 3.77
C THR A 22 -2.90 -5.85 3.86
N LEU A 23 -3.56 -5.58 2.73
CA LEU A 23 -4.78 -4.76 2.69
C LEU A 23 -5.94 -5.38 3.47
N ASN A 24 -6.10 -6.71 3.46
CA ASN A 24 -7.15 -7.38 4.23
C ASN A 24 -6.93 -7.29 5.75
N VAL A 25 -5.66 -7.40 6.19
CA VAL A 25 -5.30 -7.18 7.60
C VAL A 25 -5.58 -5.73 7.97
N LEU A 26 -5.11 -4.78 7.15
CA LEU A 26 -5.30 -3.35 7.40
C LEU A 26 -6.79 -2.96 7.44
N GLU A 27 -7.63 -3.53 6.58
CA GLU A 27 -9.08 -3.33 6.62
C GLU A 27 -9.67 -3.78 7.97
N SER A 28 -9.22 -4.93 8.48
CA SER A 28 -9.67 -5.49 9.75
C SER A 28 -9.23 -4.63 10.93
N GLU A 29 -7.98 -4.15 10.91
CA GLU A 29 -7.45 -3.25 11.92
C GLU A 29 -8.22 -1.93 11.94
N LEU A 30 -8.44 -1.30 10.78
CA LEU A 30 -9.20 -0.05 10.66
C LEU A 30 -10.63 -0.18 11.18
N LYS A 31 -11.30 -1.31 10.92
CA LYS A 31 -12.65 -1.58 11.46
C LYS A 31 -12.67 -1.79 12.98
N SER A 32 -11.56 -2.25 13.56
CA SER A 32 -11.43 -2.47 15.00
C SER A 32 -11.06 -1.22 15.79
N LEU A 33 -10.73 -0.12 15.11
CA LEU A 33 -10.34 1.13 15.75
C LEU A 33 -11.51 1.75 16.54
N LYS A 34 -11.15 2.41 17.65
CA LYS A 34 -12.08 3.27 18.39
C LYS A 34 -12.50 4.44 17.50
N SER A 35 -13.73 4.94 17.69
CA SER A 35 -14.31 6.03 16.90
C SER A 35 -13.50 7.34 16.91
N ASN A 36 -12.64 7.54 17.91
CA ASN A 36 -11.78 8.70 18.06
C ASN A 36 -10.30 8.43 17.72
N ALA A 37 -9.98 7.26 17.17
CA ALA A 37 -8.63 6.94 16.75
C ALA A 37 -8.20 7.85 15.58
N LYS A 38 -6.97 8.36 15.65
CA LYS A 38 -6.36 9.12 14.56
C LYS A 38 -5.64 8.14 13.65
N VAL A 39 -5.90 8.23 12.34
CA VAL A 39 -5.22 7.43 11.34
C VAL A 39 -4.28 8.35 10.56
N TYR A 40 -3.10 7.86 10.23
CA TYR A 40 -2.10 8.64 9.52
C TYR A 40 -1.68 7.89 8.26
N SER A 41 -1.67 8.58 7.12
CA SER A 41 -1.13 7.98 5.90
C SER A 41 0.38 8.16 5.86
N ALA A 42 1.11 7.05 5.79
CA ALA A 42 2.52 7.06 5.44
C ALA A 42 2.64 7.22 3.92
N ILE A 43 2.41 8.44 3.41
CA ILE A 43 2.73 8.75 2.02
C ILE A 43 4.26 8.73 1.93
N PRO A 44 4.88 7.84 1.14
CA PRO A 44 6.29 7.99 0.84
C PRO A 44 6.42 9.29 0.05
N THR A 45 6.94 10.33 0.68
CA THR A 45 7.34 11.55 -0.03
C THR A 45 8.33 11.14 -1.11
N SER A 46 7.99 11.30 -2.39
CA SER A 46 8.93 11.07 -3.49
C SER A 46 10.17 11.92 -3.23
N LEU A 47 11.32 11.27 -3.10
CA LEU A 47 12.63 11.88 -2.85
C LEU A 47 13.19 12.59 -4.11
N ASP A 48 12.33 13.12 -4.98
CA ASP A 48 12.74 13.99 -6.09
C ASP A 48 13.14 15.39 -5.61
N THR A 49 12.92 15.70 -4.33
CA THR A 49 13.69 16.74 -3.65
C THR A 49 15.07 16.18 -3.32
N PRO A 50 16.16 16.88 -3.70
CA PRO A 50 17.51 16.34 -3.58
C PRO A 50 17.73 15.81 -2.17
N LEU A 51 18.21 14.56 -2.06
CA LEU A 51 18.60 13.93 -0.80
C LEU A 51 19.56 14.88 -0.07
N ILE A 52 19.02 15.70 0.84
CA ILE A 52 19.84 16.50 1.73
C ILE A 52 20.38 15.54 2.77
N SER A 53 21.69 15.33 2.75
CA SER A 53 22.42 14.51 3.71
C SER A 53 21.99 14.82 5.14
N HIS A 54 21.32 13.85 5.77
CA HIS A 54 21.09 13.73 7.21
C HIS A 54 20.70 15.00 7.97
N ALA A 55 19.51 15.56 7.72
CA ALA A 55 18.92 16.54 8.64
C ALA A 55 18.17 15.83 9.78
N HIS A 56 18.82 15.70 10.95
CA HIS A 56 18.13 15.40 12.21
C HIS A 56 17.08 16.49 12.48
N GLY A 57 15.80 16.15 12.37
CA GLY A 57 14.69 17.06 12.73
C GLY A 57 13.63 17.30 11.65
N GLN A 58 13.65 16.61 10.50
CA GLN A 58 12.50 16.66 9.60
C GLN A 58 11.27 16.05 10.26
N LYS A 59 10.26 16.90 10.53
CA LYS A 59 8.92 16.45 10.88
C LYS A 59 8.33 15.78 9.63
N ALA A 60 8.21 14.45 9.66
CA ALA A 60 7.44 13.74 8.66
C ALA A 60 5.99 14.27 8.70
N LEU A 61 5.54 14.87 7.60
CA LEU A 61 4.18 15.34 7.45
C LEU A 61 3.31 14.15 7.11
N PHE A 62 2.69 13.55 8.13
CA PHE A 62 1.66 12.55 7.93
C PHE A 62 0.30 13.26 7.87
N PRO A 63 -0.38 13.30 6.72
CA PRO A 63 -1.74 13.80 6.69
C PRO A 63 -2.61 12.94 7.62
N ASN A 64 -3.32 13.62 8.52
CA ASN A 64 -4.29 12.97 9.39
C ASN A 64 -5.49 12.56 8.54
N LEU A 65 -5.78 11.27 8.51
CA LEU A 65 -6.97 10.69 7.91
C LEU A 65 -7.92 10.29 9.03
N ASP A 66 -9.21 10.51 8.81
CA ASP A 66 -10.21 9.82 9.61
C ASP A 66 -10.29 8.33 9.22
N ALA A 67 -10.71 7.48 10.16
CA ALA A 67 -10.75 6.04 9.95
C ALA A 67 -11.66 5.61 8.79
N LYS A 68 -12.69 6.40 8.47
CA LYS A 68 -13.59 6.12 7.35
C LYS A 68 -12.90 6.38 6.02
N SER A 69 -12.24 7.52 5.87
CA SER A 69 -11.44 7.84 4.67
C SER A 69 -10.32 6.82 4.44
N ALA A 70 -9.63 6.38 5.51
CA ALA A 70 -8.62 5.33 5.41
C ALA A 70 -9.22 3.98 4.97
N LEU A 71 -10.41 3.62 5.46
CA LEU A 71 -11.08 2.39 5.08
C LEU A 71 -11.52 2.40 3.60
N GLU A 72 -12.10 3.51 3.14
CA GLU A 72 -12.46 3.70 1.73
C GLU A 72 -11.23 3.60 0.82
N ASP A 73 -10.09 4.10 1.28
CA ASP A 73 -8.81 4.01 0.57
C ASP A 73 -8.33 2.57 0.40
N VAL A 74 -8.30 1.80 1.49
CA VAL A 74 -7.95 0.38 1.48
C VAL A 74 -8.88 -0.42 0.56
N GLN A 75 -10.18 -0.15 0.59
CA GLN A 75 -11.14 -0.83 -0.27
C GLN A 75 -10.94 -0.50 -1.75
N ARG A 76 -10.59 0.75 -2.07
CA ARG A 76 -10.25 1.16 -3.43
C ARG A 76 -8.99 0.45 -3.93
N GLN A 77 -7.93 0.45 -3.14
CA GLN A 77 -6.68 -0.23 -3.47
C GLN A 77 -6.90 -1.73 -3.69
N ARG A 78 -7.71 -2.37 -2.84
CA ARG A 78 -8.04 -3.79 -2.98
C ARG A 78 -8.71 -4.12 -4.32
N LYS A 79 -9.66 -3.27 -4.76
CA LYS A 79 -10.34 -3.46 -6.06
C LYS A 79 -9.36 -3.40 -7.23
N VAL A 80 -8.44 -2.43 -7.21
CA VAL A 80 -7.40 -2.31 -8.24
C VAL A 80 -6.50 -3.54 -8.24
N LEU A 81 -6.08 -4.00 -7.06
CA LEU A 81 -5.18 -5.15 -6.93
C LEU A 81 -5.81 -6.45 -7.43
N LEU A 82 -7.10 -6.67 -7.15
CA LEU A 82 -7.85 -7.82 -7.66
C LEU A 82 -7.98 -7.78 -9.18
N ALA A 83 -8.22 -6.61 -9.78
CA ALA A 83 -8.24 -6.46 -11.23
C ALA A 83 -6.87 -6.82 -11.84
N ASN A 84 -5.77 -6.31 -11.27
CA ASN A 84 -4.41 -6.64 -11.73
C ASN A 84 -4.09 -8.14 -11.61
N LEU A 85 -4.56 -8.81 -10.55
CA LEU A 85 -4.40 -10.25 -10.39
C LEU A 85 -5.18 -11.03 -11.45
N GLN A 86 -6.42 -10.61 -11.75
CA GLN A 86 -7.25 -11.23 -12.79
C GLN A 86 -6.62 -11.08 -14.19
N GLU A 87 -6.03 -9.93 -14.49
CA GLU A 87 -5.30 -9.71 -15.75
C GLU A 87 -4.08 -10.62 -15.89
N LEU A 88 -3.40 -10.96 -14.79
CA LEU A 88 -2.25 -11.88 -14.81
C LEU A 88 -2.65 -13.36 -14.90
N GLU A 89 -3.91 -13.69 -14.62
CA GLU A 89 -4.47 -15.04 -14.71
C GLU A 89 -5.15 -15.34 -16.06
N SER A 90 -5.40 -14.29 -16.86
CA SER A 90 -6.02 -14.36 -18.19
C SER A 90 -5.00 -14.59 -19.29
#